data_AF-R5PI46-F1
#
_entry.id   AF-R5PI46-F1
#
_cell.length_a   1.000
_cell.length_b   1.000
_cell.length_c   1.000
_cell.angle_alpha   90.00
_cell.angle_beta   90.00
_cell.angle_gamma   90.00
#
_symmetry.space_group_name_H-M   'P 1'
#
loop_
_entity.id
_entity.type
_entity.pdbx_description
1 polymer ?
#
loop_
_entity_poly.entity_id
_entity_poly.type
_entity_poly.pdbx_seq_one_letter_code
_entity_poly.pdbx_strand_id
1 'polypeptide(L)'
;MYLILHYPIVDARYFAKDDVERLPVPDFPCPDFKSTIRHFGKVEERKALSVSCWPGERRFCNGRRAIRFSRLSADEVRLYNEGFRSICKGRRFFSDGDLLGRYEVSFTVYQRPGVFLTDVLTRIFGSKIFVRSAVGGYDETTLKEGGKYISGLYLKSSCCLKNVGNMSSSWNMTGDLMSYIEISSAEAKDPNIIPEESVEVADFEKSGFKLYFYKHAGVPVWIVVRTDEYHIDYKILHRLRTALVRIHAEKQTVVQTIKFLNAGIQKKNEIVNSKRAIAYIKAVQYKLLQPNRFGIGQNPIVNMAFDADNDFNGFNWEDLKGMVEKLADRYTKSDFKKLFTKVDFKFIGEKIPEALKNGMFNDQQICEMTKLLELAQEGNKVKFLNYIEKNWVKLSEKVFVGASSTIIAEYLLALILRTA
;
A
#
# COMPACT_ATOMS: atom_id res chain seq x y z
N MET A 1 17.65 -12.32 6.61
CA MET A 1 16.39 -11.63 6.24
C MET A 1 16.61 -10.13 6.17
N TYR A 2 15.97 -9.45 5.23
CA TYR A 2 15.94 -7.98 5.13
C TYR A 2 14.50 -7.48 5.26
N LEU A 3 14.26 -6.53 6.17
CA LEU A 3 12.93 -6.01 6.48
C LEU A 3 12.91 -4.49 6.26
N ILE A 4 11.87 -3.96 5.64
CA ILE A 4 11.68 -2.53 5.41
C ILE A 4 10.28 -2.14 5.88
N LEU A 5 10.23 -1.09 6.69
CA LEU A 5 9.00 -0.42 7.09
C LEU A 5 8.83 0.85 6.25
N HIS A 6 7.64 1.03 5.69
CA HIS A 6 7.28 2.18 4.89
C HIS A 6 6.14 2.97 5.55
N TYR A 7 6.38 4.25 5.83
CA TYR A 7 5.38 5.20 6.31
C TYR A 7 5.02 6.15 5.16
N PRO A 8 3.84 6.00 4.54
CA PRO A 8 3.33 6.97 3.58
C PRO A 8 2.98 8.27 4.29
N ILE A 9 3.39 9.39 3.69
CA ILE A 9 3.11 10.75 4.14
C ILE A 9 2.36 11.44 3.00
N VAL A 10 1.21 12.03 3.29
CA VAL A 10 0.31 12.61 2.29
C VAL A 10 0.20 14.12 2.56
N ASP A 11 0.93 14.90 1.76
CA ASP A 11 1.10 16.34 1.93
C ASP A 11 -0.01 17.14 1.22
N ALA A 12 -1.15 17.30 1.91
CA ALA A 12 -2.35 17.92 1.37
C ALA A 12 -2.18 19.39 0.96
N ARG A 13 -1.07 20.04 1.34
CA ARG A 13 -0.70 21.38 0.85
C ARG A 13 -0.63 21.44 -0.67
N TYR A 14 -0.35 20.31 -1.33
CA TYR A 14 -0.43 20.17 -2.78
C TYR A 14 -1.78 20.61 -3.36
N PHE A 15 -2.87 20.51 -2.59
CA PHE A 15 -4.21 20.89 -3.02
C PHE A 15 -4.64 22.28 -2.61
N ALA A 16 -3.80 23.08 -1.96
CA ALA A 16 -4.16 24.45 -1.68
C ALA A 16 -4.22 25.29 -2.97
N LYS A 17 -5.10 26.30 -2.98
CA LYS A 17 -5.21 27.27 -4.08
C LYS A 17 -4.01 28.21 -4.13
N ASP A 18 -3.50 28.59 -2.97
CA ASP A 18 -2.33 29.45 -2.81
C ASP A 18 -1.12 28.62 -2.34
N ASP A 19 0.08 29.18 -2.52
CA ASP A 19 1.33 28.55 -2.11
C ASP A 19 1.43 28.54 -0.57
N VAL A 20 0.83 27.53 0.05
CA VAL A 20 0.77 27.38 1.51
C VAL A 20 2.11 26.92 2.04
N GLU A 21 2.94 27.90 2.38
CA GLU A 21 4.01 27.85 3.37
C GLU A 21 5.05 26.73 3.19
N ARG A 22 5.01 25.99 2.09
CA ARG A 22 5.98 24.94 1.75
C ARG A 22 7.28 25.62 1.37
N LEU A 23 8.38 25.10 1.90
CA LEU A 23 9.68 25.61 1.50
C LEU A 23 9.92 25.26 0.02
N PRO A 24 10.49 26.20 -0.77
CA PRO A 24 10.88 25.92 -2.15
C PRO A 24 12.05 24.94 -2.23
N VAL A 25 12.75 24.71 -1.11
CA VAL A 25 13.87 23.77 -1.01
C VAL A 25 13.74 22.84 0.20
N PRO A 26 14.17 21.56 0.09
CA PRO A 26 14.53 20.88 -1.15
C PRO A 26 13.36 20.79 -2.13
N ASP A 27 13.67 21.03 -3.41
CA ASP A 27 12.72 20.85 -4.50
C ASP A 27 12.63 19.36 -4.86
N PHE A 28 11.57 18.69 -4.42
CA PHE A 28 11.29 17.31 -4.82
C PHE A 28 10.44 17.29 -6.09
N PRO A 29 10.56 16.28 -6.97
CA PRO A 29 11.28 15.01 -6.80
C PRO A 29 12.78 15.05 -7.16
N CYS A 30 13.30 16.20 -7.62
CA CYS A 30 14.65 16.32 -8.18
C CYS A 30 15.58 17.20 -7.33
N PRO A 31 15.74 16.95 -6.02
CA PRO A 31 16.44 17.88 -5.14
C PRO A 31 17.93 17.95 -5.46
N ASP A 32 18.54 19.12 -5.25
CA ASP A 32 20.00 19.26 -5.32
C ASP A 32 20.67 18.58 -4.11
N PHE A 33 21.89 18.05 -4.30
CA PHE A 33 22.69 17.38 -3.28
C PHE A 33 23.08 18.29 -2.11
N LYS A 34 23.06 19.60 -2.30
CA LYS A 34 23.29 20.57 -1.22
C LYS A 34 22.06 20.77 -0.34
N SER A 35 20.88 20.31 -0.79
CA SER A 35 19.62 20.54 -0.09
C SER A 35 19.51 19.67 1.16
N THR A 36 18.75 20.17 2.14
CA THR A 36 18.55 19.51 3.44
C THR A 36 17.10 19.71 3.87
N ILE A 37 16.45 18.66 4.37
CA ILE A 37 15.18 18.81 5.09
C ILE A 37 15.53 19.02 6.57
N ARG A 38 15.02 20.09 7.18
CA ARG A 38 15.21 20.36 8.62
C ARG A 38 14.78 19.14 9.44
N HIS A 39 15.44 18.85 10.56
CA HIS A 39 15.15 17.69 11.43
C HIS A 39 15.36 16.29 10.81
N PHE A 40 15.50 16.14 9.49
CA PHE A 40 15.81 14.87 8.83
C PHE A 40 17.31 14.78 8.49
N GLY A 41 17.78 15.54 7.49
CA GLY A 41 19.16 15.46 7.03
C GLY A 41 19.37 15.95 5.60
N LYS A 42 20.57 15.67 5.07
CA LYS A 42 21.00 16.07 3.72
C LYS A 42 20.40 15.13 2.65
N VAL A 43 20.30 15.63 1.43
CA VAL A 43 19.98 14.82 0.26
C VAL A 43 21.20 14.01 -0.14
N GLU A 44 21.00 12.71 -0.38
CA GLU A 44 22.03 11.74 -0.76
C GLU A 44 21.60 10.99 -2.02
N GLU A 45 22.57 10.45 -2.75
CA GLU A 45 22.34 9.55 -3.88
C GLU A 45 22.31 8.09 -3.45
N ARG A 46 21.38 7.33 -4.03
CA ARG A 46 21.33 5.89 -3.92
C ARG A 46 22.27 5.27 -4.95
N LYS A 47 23.40 4.74 -4.48
CA LYS A 47 24.41 4.05 -5.31
C LYS A 47 23.94 2.71 -5.94
N ALA A 48 22.78 2.18 -5.54
CA ALA A 48 22.27 0.91 -6.06
C ALA A 48 21.45 1.12 -7.35
N LEU A 49 21.42 0.08 -8.21
CA LEU A 49 20.69 0.03 -9.49
C LEU A 49 19.37 0.80 -9.45
N SER A 50 19.38 2.02 -9.97
CA SER A 50 18.16 2.81 -10.12
C SER A 50 17.33 2.19 -11.25
N VAL A 51 16.06 1.88 -11.02
CA VAL A 51 15.17 1.61 -12.15
C VAL A 51 15.00 2.94 -12.91
N SER A 52 15.28 2.92 -14.22
CA SER A 52 15.20 4.12 -15.08
C SER A 52 13.82 4.78 -15.07
N CYS A 53 12.77 4.03 -14.73
CA CYS A 53 11.40 4.53 -14.70
C CYS A 53 11.07 5.43 -13.50
N TRP A 54 12.00 5.70 -12.57
CA TRP A 54 11.77 6.68 -11.51
C TRP A 54 13.03 7.44 -11.06
N PRO A 55 13.30 8.63 -11.63
CA PRO A 55 14.43 9.47 -11.25
C PRO A 55 14.43 9.85 -9.75
N GLY A 56 13.25 10.01 -9.14
CA GLY A 56 13.07 10.42 -7.74
C GLY A 56 13.46 9.37 -6.68
N GLU A 57 13.68 8.10 -7.05
CA GLU A 57 14.25 7.12 -6.10
C GLU A 57 15.78 7.12 -6.06
N ARG A 58 16.43 7.81 -7.01
CA ARG A 58 17.88 8.00 -6.99
C ARG A 58 18.31 8.93 -5.87
N ARG A 59 17.47 9.89 -5.50
CA ARG A 59 17.77 10.89 -4.48
C ARG A 59 16.83 10.71 -3.30
N PHE A 60 17.38 10.73 -2.09
CA PHE A 60 16.59 10.67 -0.87
C PHE A 60 17.21 11.57 0.18
N CYS A 61 16.38 12.08 1.10
CA CYS A 61 16.90 12.75 2.27
C CYS A 61 17.28 11.70 3.32
N ASN A 62 18.51 11.77 3.83
CA ASN A 62 18.94 10.94 4.95
C ASN A 62 18.09 11.27 6.18
N GLY A 63 17.28 10.31 6.62
CA GLY A 63 16.29 10.48 7.67
C GLY A 63 16.79 10.17 9.07
N ARG A 64 18.08 9.83 9.27
CA ARG A 64 18.58 9.31 10.57
C ARG A 64 18.26 10.19 11.77
N ARG A 65 18.10 11.51 11.60
CA ARG A 65 17.80 12.44 12.70
C ARG A 65 16.30 12.52 13.05
N ALA A 66 15.42 12.08 12.16
CA ALA A 66 13.97 12.15 12.38
C ALA A 66 13.52 11.17 13.47
N ILE A 67 14.13 9.98 13.52
CA ILE A 67 13.80 8.93 14.49
C ILE A 67 15.07 8.42 15.17
N ARG A 68 15.05 8.35 16.51
CA ARG A 68 16.06 7.68 17.34
C ARG A 68 15.45 6.45 18.02
N PHE A 69 16.29 5.48 18.38
CA PHE A 69 15.87 4.27 19.08
C PHE A 69 16.28 4.35 20.55
N SER A 70 15.47 3.78 21.44
CA SER A 70 15.53 4.11 22.87
C SER A 70 16.75 3.61 23.65
N ARG A 71 17.57 2.75 23.07
CA ARG A 71 18.70 2.13 23.79
C ARG A 71 20.05 2.17 23.07
N LEU A 72 20.20 2.90 21.96
CA LEU A 72 21.31 2.60 21.04
C LEU A 72 21.92 3.85 20.40
N SER A 73 23.25 3.82 20.27
CA SER A 73 24.02 4.75 19.43
C SER A 73 23.43 4.78 18.01
N ALA A 74 23.62 5.89 17.30
CA ALA A 74 22.87 6.24 16.09
C ALA A 74 22.86 5.18 14.98
N ASP A 75 23.69 4.14 15.01
CA ASP A 75 24.00 3.27 13.88
C ASP A 75 23.77 1.76 14.08
N GLU A 76 23.47 1.26 15.29
CA GLU A 76 23.20 -0.19 15.50
C GLU A 76 21.97 -0.45 16.38
N VAL A 77 20.80 -0.64 15.75
CA VAL A 77 19.61 -1.11 16.47
C VAL A 77 19.68 -2.62 16.69
N ARG A 78 20.32 -3.09 17.76
CA ARG A 78 20.29 -4.48 18.23
C ARG A 78 19.06 -4.73 19.10
N LEU A 79 17.97 -5.22 18.50
CA LEU A 79 16.91 -5.86 19.27
C LEU A 79 17.39 -7.27 19.59
N TYR A 80 17.71 -7.52 20.86
CA TYR A 80 18.00 -8.85 21.35
C TYR A 80 16.73 -9.46 21.90
N ASN A 81 16.36 -10.60 21.33
CA ASN A 81 15.53 -11.59 21.99
C ASN A 81 16.31 -12.91 21.97
N GLU A 82 15.99 -13.88 22.82
CA GLU A 82 16.71 -15.16 22.89
C GLU A 82 16.78 -15.89 21.53
N GLY A 83 15.88 -15.53 20.60
CA GLY A 83 15.81 -16.08 19.24
C GLY A 83 16.41 -15.23 18.10
N PHE A 84 16.56 -13.90 18.19
CA PHE A 84 17.00 -13.10 17.03
C PHE A 84 17.74 -11.81 17.37
N ARG A 85 18.50 -11.31 16.38
CA ARG A 85 19.21 -10.03 16.34
C ARG A 85 18.79 -9.23 15.12
N SER A 86 18.42 -7.96 15.29
CA SER A 86 18.25 -7.02 14.17
C SER A 86 19.35 -5.95 14.14
N ILE A 87 19.52 -5.27 13.00
CA ILE A 87 20.39 -4.11 12.80
C ILE A 87 19.67 -3.14 11.87
N CYS A 88 19.33 -1.93 12.34
CA CYS A 88 18.81 -0.86 11.49
C CYS A 88 19.87 -0.40 10.48
N LYS A 89 19.66 -0.64 9.18
CA LYS A 89 20.57 -0.28 8.09
C LYS A 89 20.33 1.12 7.53
N GLY A 90 19.12 1.65 7.65
CA GLY A 90 18.76 2.86 6.92
C GLY A 90 17.49 3.52 7.41
N ARG A 91 17.49 4.85 7.35
CA ARG A 91 16.33 5.73 7.56
C ARG A 91 16.34 6.74 6.42
N ARG A 92 15.33 6.74 5.57
CA ARG A 92 15.33 7.51 4.32
C ARG A 92 13.99 8.16 4.09
N PHE A 93 13.99 9.41 3.65
CA PHE A 93 12.79 10.10 3.21
C PHE A 93 12.85 10.31 1.69
N PHE A 94 11.78 9.91 1.02
CA PHE A 94 11.54 10.13 -0.41
C PHE A 94 10.32 11.01 -0.56
N SER A 95 10.28 11.79 -1.63
CA SER A 95 9.07 12.51 -2.04
C SER A 95 8.99 12.53 -3.55
N ASP A 96 7.79 12.44 -4.08
CA ASP A 96 7.52 12.62 -5.51
C ASP A 96 7.38 14.09 -5.92
N GLY A 97 7.58 15.03 -4.99
CA GLY A 97 7.42 16.46 -5.21
C GLY A 97 6.00 16.96 -5.08
N ASP A 98 5.03 16.11 -5.38
CA ASP A 98 3.62 16.43 -5.36
C ASP A 98 3.04 16.15 -3.96
N LEU A 99 2.15 15.16 -3.88
CA LEU A 99 1.38 14.81 -2.68
C LEU A 99 2.10 13.76 -1.83
N LEU A 100 2.92 12.88 -2.42
CA LEU A 100 3.41 11.68 -1.75
C LEU A 100 4.83 11.87 -1.21
N GLY A 101 4.93 11.83 0.12
CA GLY A 101 6.15 11.52 0.85
C GLY A 101 6.17 10.06 1.30
N ARG A 102 7.38 9.52 1.52
CA ARG A 102 7.58 8.18 2.06
C ARG A 102 8.79 8.19 2.98
N TYR A 103 8.59 7.78 4.22
CA TYR A 103 9.69 7.52 5.13
C TYR A 103 9.92 6.01 5.24
N GLU A 104 11.17 5.57 5.07
CA GLU A 104 11.58 4.17 5.13
C GLU A 104 12.48 3.93 6.34
N VAL A 105 12.27 2.82 7.04
CA VAL A 105 13.20 2.28 8.05
C VAL A 105 13.53 0.84 7.68
N SER A 106 14.80 0.52 7.47
CA SER A 106 15.21 -0.81 7.03
C SER A 106 16.09 -1.52 8.05
N PHE A 107 15.93 -2.83 8.18
CA PHE A 107 16.63 -3.72 9.10
C PHE A 107 17.23 -4.91 8.36
N THR A 108 18.44 -5.31 8.76
CA THR A 108 18.90 -6.69 8.56
C THR A 108 18.56 -7.47 9.81
N VAL A 109 17.92 -8.63 9.65
CA VAL A 109 17.54 -9.50 10.76
C VAL A 109 18.25 -10.84 10.59
N TYR A 110 18.85 -11.29 11.69
CA TYR A 110 19.49 -12.58 11.87
C TYR A 110 18.71 -13.33 12.96
N GLN A 111 18.03 -14.39 12.58
CA GLN A 111 17.25 -15.20 13.51
C GLN A 111 17.89 -16.58 13.68
N ARG A 112 17.65 -17.21 14.82
CA ARG A 112 17.94 -18.62 15.06
C ARG A 112 16.85 -19.49 14.44
N PRO A 113 17.16 -20.74 14.02
CA PRO A 113 16.15 -21.69 13.61
C PRO A 113 15.07 -21.89 14.69
N GLY A 114 13.81 -22.07 14.29
CA GLY A 114 12.67 -22.26 15.19
C GLY A 114 12.01 -20.98 15.69
N VAL A 115 12.50 -19.80 15.30
CA VAL A 115 11.90 -18.51 15.66
C VAL A 115 10.86 -18.10 14.63
N PHE A 116 9.64 -17.86 15.06
CA PHE A 116 8.55 -17.46 14.17
C PHE A 116 8.73 -16.03 13.67
N LEU A 117 8.44 -15.80 12.39
CA LEU A 117 8.46 -14.46 11.81
C LEU A 117 7.50 -13.50 12.55
N THR A 118 6.39 -14.01 13.04
CA THR A 118 5.40 -13.24 13.82
C THR A 118 6.00 -12.65 15.10
N ASP A 119 6.90 -13.37 15.78
CA ASP A 119 7.59 -12.88 16.98
C ASP A 119 8.57 -11.76 16.63
N VAL A 120 9.31 -11.94 15.53
CA VAL A 120 10.22 -10.92 14.99
C VAL A 120 9.43 -9.65 14.65
N LEU A 121 8.31 -9.78 13.94
CA LEU A 121 7.45 -8.66 13.56
C LEU A 121 6.86 -7.95 14.79
N THR A 122 6.30 -8.71 15.74
CA THR A 122 5.74 -8.17 16.99
C THR A 122 6.77 -7.30 17.71
N ARG A 123 8.00 -7.80 17.82
CA ARG A 123 9.08 -7.11 18.53
C ARG A 123 9.62 -5.91 17.78
N ILE A 124 9.79 -5.99 16.46
CA ILE A 124 10.20 -4.85 15.64
C ILE A 124 9.11 -3.77 15.67
N PHE A 125 7.86 -4.11 15.40
CA PHE A 125 6.74 -3.14 15.41
C PHE A 125 6.56 -2.48 16.77
N GLY A 126 6.71 -3.25 17.85
CA GLY A 126 6.64 -2.76 19.24
C GLY A 126 7.89 -2.03 19.74
N SER A 127 8.94 -1.90 18.93
CA SER A 127 10.17 -1.24 19.36
C SER A 127 9.96 0.24 19.60
N LYS A 128 10.38 0.72 20.78
CA LYS A 128 10.30 2.13 21.16
C LYS A 128 11.22 3.00 20.32
N ILE A 129 10.66 4.09 19.83
CA ILE A 129 11.35 5.12 19.07
C ILE A 129 11.03 6.52 19.62
N PHE A 130 11.95 7.44 19.35
CA PHE A 130 11.86 8.85 19.71
C PHE A 130 11.87 9.67 18.43
N VAL A 131 10.73 10.30 18.11
CA VAL A 131 10.59 11.16 16.94
C VAL A 131 10.92 12.59 17.37
N ARG A 132 11.79 13.28 16.63
CA ARG A 132 12.16 14.66 16.99
C ARG A 132 10.93 15.55 16.90
N SER A 133 10.67 16.37 17.93
CA SER A 133 9.66 17.41 17.84
C SER A 133 10.23 18.67 17.18
N ALA A 134 9.43 19.35 16.37
CA ALA A 134 9.86 20.57 15.68
C ALA A 134 10.03 21.77 16.64
N VAL A 135 9.34 21.77 17.78
CA VAL A 135 9.43 22.81 18.81
C VAL A 135 10.49 22.51 19.87
N GLY A 136 11.24 21.42 19.72
CA GLY A 136 12.23 20.92 20.68
C GLY A 136 11.77 19.66 21.41
N GLY A 137 12.71 18.82 21.84
CA GLY A 137 12.44 17.54 22.49
C GLY A 137 12.15 16.36 21.53
N TYR A 138 11.56 15.30 22.08
CA TYR A 138 11.20 14.08 21.35
C TYR A 138 9.84 13.56 21.79
N ASP A 139 9.04 13.09 20.85
CA ASP A 139 7.84 12.31 21.08
C ASP A 139 8.21 10.82 21.17
N GLU A 140 7.84 10.14 22.27
CA GLU A 140 8.04 8.70 22.44
C GLU A 140 6.87 7.93 21.82
N THR A 141 7.17 6.90 21.03
CA THR A 141 6.17 6.02 20.43
C THR A 141 6.79 4.68 20.04
N THR A 142 6.06 3.82 19.33
CA THR A 142 6.59 2.58 18.75
C THR A 142 6.84 2.73 17.26
N LEU A 143 7.61 1.82 16.66
CA LEU A 143 7.75 1.80 15.20
C LEU A 143 6.38 1.70 14.52
N LYS A 144 5.48 0.84 14.99
CA LYS A 144 4.14 0.71 14.40
C LYS A 144 3.39 2.05 14.35
N GLU A 145 3.38 2.78 15.48
CA GLU A 145 2.57 3.99 15.67
C GLU A 145 3.28 5.29 15.26
N GLY A 146 4.53 5.19 14.81
CA GLY A 146 5.40 6.35 14.54
C GLY A 146 4.93 7.25 13.40
N GLY A 147 4.09 6.75 12.49
CA GLY A 147 3.72 7.44 11.25
C GLY A 147 3.15 8.85 11.47
N LYS A 148 2.28 9.04 12.47
CA LYS A 148 1.66 10.35 12.76
C LYS A 148 2.68 11.40 13.19
N TYR A 149 3.66 10.99 13.98
CA TYR A 149 4.72 11.87 14.47
C TYR A 149 5.72 12.22 13.37
N ILE A 150 6.09 11.23 12.53
CA ILE A 150 7.00 11.45 11.39
C ILE A 150 6.37 12.39 10.38
N SER A 151 5.08 12.21 10.09
CA SER A 151 4.31 13.10 9.21
C SER A 151 4.23 14.52 9.79
N GLY A 152 3.86 14.67 11.06
CA GLY A 152 3.86 15.97 11.73
C GLY A 152 5.25 16.65 11.71
N LEU A 153 6.32 15.88 11.90
CA LEU A 153 7.69 16.37 11.78
C LEU A 153 8.00 16.83 10.36
N TYR A 154 7.63 16.07 9.33
CA TYR A 154 7.83 16.47 7.92
C TYR A 154 7.12 17.79 7.61
N LEU A 155 5.85 17.95 7.99
CA LEU A 155 5.07 19.17 7.76
C LEU A 155 5.81 20.39 8.33
N LYS A 156 6.21 20.33 9.60
CA LYS A 156 6.90 21.43 10.28
C LYS A 156 8.32 21.64 9.74
N SER A 157 8.98 20.59 9.25
CA SER A 157 10.33 20.65 8.70
C SER A 157 10.39 21.24 7.30
N SER A 158 9.30 21.14 6.56
CA SER A 158 9.13 21.63 5.18
C SER A 158 8.21 22.87 5.12
N CYS A 159 8.00 23.54 6.25
CA CYS A 159 7.21 24.78 6.36
C CYS A 159 8.12 26.01 6.53
N CYS A 160 7.65 27.23 6.28
CA CYS A 160 8.35 28.44 6.74
C CYS A 160 8.42 28.48 8.27
N LEU A 161 9.60 28.77 8.85
CA LEU A 161 9.81 28.76 10.31
C LEU A 161 8.86 29.70 11.06
N LYS A 162 8.52 30.85 10.46
CA LYS A 162 7.64 31.87 11.05
C LYS A 162 6.24 31.35 11.35
N ASN A 163 5.78 30.32 10.62
CA ASN A 163 4.39 29.86 10.67
C ASN A 163 4.26 28.42 11.21
N VAL A 164 5.37 27.78 11.63
CA VAL A 164 5.37 26.40 12.16
C VAL A 164 4.38 26.18 13.31
N GLY A 165 4.17 27.20 14.16
CA GLY A 165 3.23 27.14 15.28
C GLY A 165 1.76 27.18 14.88
N ASN A 166 1.44 27.73 13.71
CA ASN A 166 0.08 27.93 13.22
C ASN A 166 -0.36 26.84 12.21
N MET A 167 0.56 25.93 11.85
CA MET A 167 0.26 24.89 10.88
C MET A 167 -0.72 23.86 11.43
N SER A 168 -1.91 23.82 10.82
CA SER A 168 -2.89 22.77 11.07
C SER A 168 -2.32 21.41 10.68
N SER A 169 -2.46 20.43 11.58
CA SER A 169 -2.11 19.04 11.32
C SER A 169 -2.92 18.43 10.18
N SER A 170 -4.07 19.01 9.82
CA SER A 170 -4.90 18.56 8.69
C SER A 170 -4.20 18.67 7.32
N TRP A 171 -3.14 19.46 7.21
CA TRP A 171 -2.38 19.63 5.97
C TRP A 171 -1.43 18.49 5.67
N ASN A 172 -1.16 17.61 6.64
CA ASN A 172 -0.34 16.44 6.39
C ASN A 172 -0.95 15.21 7.05
N MET A 173 -1.30 14.24 6.23
CA MET A 173 -1.94 13.01 6.67
C MET A 173 -0.93 11.87 6.66
N THR A 174 -1.14 10.90 7.52
CA THR A 174 -0.33 9.69 7.58
C THR A 174 -1.11 8.54 6.96
N GLY A 175 -0.50 7.84 6.01
CA GLY A 175 -1.03 6.57 5.54
C GLY A 175 -0.61 5.42 6.44
N ASP A 176 -1.28 4.27 6.31
CA ASP A 176 -0.96 3.08 7.10
C ASP A 176 0.47 2.61 6.86
N LEU A 177 1.10 2.09 7.90
CA LEU A 177 2.41 1.42 7.81
C LEU A 177 2.30 0.19 6.90
N MET A 178 3.32 -0.06 6.09
CA MET A 178 3.50 -1.34 5.38
C MET A 178 4.88 -1.90 5.64
N SER A 179 4.97 -3.23 5.76
CA SER A 179 6.23 -3.95 5.88
C SER A 179 6.52 -4.74 4.61
N TYR A 180 7.78 -4.73 4.18
CA TYR A 180 8.31 -5.55 3.10
C TYR A 180 9.47 -6.38 3.63
N ILE A 181 9.48 -7.67 3.33
CA ILE A 181 10.46 -8.63 3.85
C ILE A 181 11.04 -9.44 2.69
N GLU A 182 12.36 -9.55 2.65
CA GLU A 182 13.09 -10.50 1.79
C GLU A 182 13.70 -11.60 2.65
N ILE A 183 13.36 -12.85 2.35
CA ILE A 183 13.83 -14.07 3.00
C ILE A 183 14.75 -14.81 2.02
N SER A 184 15.94 -15.24 2.48
CA SER A 184 16.85 -16.06 1.66
C SER A 184 16.34 -17.48 1.48
N SER A 185 16.85 -18.22 0.49
CA SER A 185 16.41 -19.61 0.31
C SER A 185 16.89 -20.49 1.47
N ALA A 186 18.05 -20.17 2.07
CA ALA A 186 18.49 -20.81 3.30
C ALA A 186 17.53 -20.60 4.49
N GLU A 187 17.00 -19.38 4.67
CA GLU A 187 16.02 -19.09 5.72
C GLU A 187 14.66 -19.72 5.42
N ALA A 188 14.27 -19.81 4.14
CA ALA A 188 13.02 -20.40 3.66
C ALA A 188 12.87 -21.90 4.00
N LYS A 189 13.97 -22.59 4.34
CA LYS A 189 13.95 -24.00 4.75
C LYS A 189 13.33 -24.21 6.13
N ASP A 190 13.27 -23.17 6.96
CA ASP A 190 12.61 -23.24 8.25
C ASP A 190 11.09 -23.08 8.07
N PRO A 191 10.26 -24.08 8.41
CA PRO A 191 8.81 -24.00 8.22
C PRO A 191 8.16 -22.86 9.02
N ASN A 192 8.83 -22.30 10.04
CA ASN A 192 8.29 -21.23 10.89
C ASN A 192 8.48 -19.83 10.29
N ILE A 193 9.17 -19.70 9.15
CA ILE A 193 9.54 -18.40 8.59
C ILE A 193 8.44 -17.78 7.73
N ILE A 194 7.58 -18.59 7.12
CA ILE A 194 6.39 -18.13 6.41
C ILE A 194 5.20 -18.42 7.33
N PRO A 195 4.50 -17.40 7.85
CA PRO A 195 3.31 -17.62 8.68
C PRO A 195 2.27 -18.46 7.93
N GLU A 196 1.62 -19.40 8.62
CA GLU A 196 0.64 -20.32 8.02
C GLU A 196 -0.53 -19.59 7.34
N GLU A 197 -0.96 -18.46 7.90
CA GLU A 197 -2.03 -17.61 7.34
C GLU A 197 -1.59 -16.76 6.14
N SER A 198 -0.35 -16.90 5.67
CA SER A 198 0.14 -16.16 4.50
C SER A 198 -0.54 -16.65 3.22
N VAL A 199 -0.90 -15.72 2.36
CA VAL A 199 -1.48 -16.02 1.04
C VAL A 199 -0.41 -15.89 -0.02
N GLU A 200 -0.19 -16.92 -0.83
CA GLU A 200 0.64 -16.81 -2.04
C GLU A 200 -0.07 -15.92 -3.06
N VAL A 201 0.55 -14.80 -3.44
CA VAL A 201 -0.06 -13.79 -4.32
C VAL A 201 0.41 -13.95 -5.76
N ALA A 202 1.68 -14.30 -5.94
CA ALA A 202 2.26 -14.51 -7.26
C ALA A 202 3.52 -15.38 -7.19
N ASP A 203 3.67 -16.26 -8.18
CA ASP A 203 4.87 -17.04 -8.41
C ASP A 203 5.68 -16.42 -9.55
N PHE A 204 6.95 -16.08 -9.27
CA PHE A 204 7.91 -15.60 -10.26
C PHE A 204 8.98 -16.67 -10.49
N GLU A 205 8.55 -17.90 -10.78
CA GLU A 205 9.40 -19.07 -10.99
C GLU A 205 10.62 -18.78 -11.87
N LYS A 206 10.42 -18.15 -13.04
CA LYS A 206 11.50 -17.78 -13.98
C LYS A 206 12.49 -16.74 -13.43
N SER A 207 12.15 -16.06 -12.35
CA SER A 207 12.96 -15.04 -11.68
C SER A 207 13.49 -15.50 -10.31
N GLY A 208 13.17 -16.73 -9.88
CA GLY A 208 13.74 -17.35 -8.67
C GLY A 208 13.13 -16.90 -7.34
N PHE A 209 11.88 -16.43 -7.31
CA PHE A 209 11.21 -16.07 -6.05
C PHE A 209 9.69 -16.16 -6.10
N LYS A 210 9.08 -16.25 -4.92
CA LYS A 210 7.63 -16.19 -4.70
C LYS A 210 7.24 -14.99 -3.84
N LEU A 211 6.02 -14.49 -4.05
CA LEU A 211 5.45 -13.38 -3.30
C LEU A 211 4.28 -13.87 -2.45
N TYR A 212 4.37 -13.59 -1.16
CA TYR A 212 3.31 -13.83 -0.19
C TYR A 212 2.83 -12.51 0.43
N PHE A 213 1.60 -12.54 0.92
CA PHE A 213 1.01 -11.48 1.71
C PHE A 213 0.53 -12.03 3.04
N TYR A 214 0.79 -11.29 4.11
CA TYR A 214 0.35 -11.59 5.46
C TYR A 214 -0.06 -10.29 6.17
N LYS A 215 -1.03 -10.36 7.09
CA LYS A 215 -1.43 -9.21 7.90
C LYS A 215 -1.08 -9.46 9.35
N HIS A 216 -0.08 -8.72 9.86
CA HIS A 216 0.39 -8.89 11.22
C HIS A 216 -0.01 -7.70 12.10
N ALA A 217 -0.84 -7.94 13.12
CA ALA A 217 -1.33 -6.90 14.02
C ALA A 217 -1.93 -5.68 13.28
N GLY A 218 -2.64 -5.92 12.17
CA GLY A 218 -3.22 -4.88 11.32
C GLY A 218 -2.28 -4.25 10.29
N VAL A 219 -0.97 -4.54 10.34
CA VAL A 219 0.01 -4.04 9.37
C VAL A 219 0.10 -5.00 8.17
N PRO A 220 -0.08 -4.53 6.92
CA PRO A 220 0.19 -5.34 5.73
C PRO A 220 1.68 -5.67 5.62
N VAL A 221 1.99 -6.94 5.43
CA VAL A 221 3.35 -7.49 5.31
C VAL A 221 3.47 -8.23 3.98
N TRP A 222 4.28 -7.69 3.08
CA TRP A 222 4.70 -8.36 1.85
C TRP A 222 5.96 -9.17 2.11
N ILE A 223 5.93 -10.45 1.76
CA ILE A 223 7.03 -11.37 2.01
C ILE A 223 7.49 -11.93 0.67
N VAL A 224 8.73 -11.65 0.30
CA VAL A 224 9.38 -12.25 -0.86
C VAL A 224 10.31 -13.35 -0.39
N VAL A 225 10.06 -14.57 -0.87
CA VAL A 225 10.86 -15.75 -0.57
C VAL A 225 11.65 -16.14 -1.80
N ARG A 226 12.97 -16.15 -1.68
CA ARG A 226 13.86 -16.60 -2.75
C ARG A 226 13.79 -18.12 -2.83
N THR A 227 13.42 -18.66 -3.99
CA THR A 227 13.26 -20.10 -4.21
C THR A 227 14.52 -20.74 -4.76
N ASP A 228 15.33 -19.99 -5.52
CA ASP A 228 16.62 -20.41 -6.05
C ASP A 228 17.67 -19.32 -5.75
N GLU A 229 18.72 -19.66 -5.00
CA GLU A 229 19.78 -18.70 -4.64
C GLU A 229 20.71 -18.36 -5.81
N TYR A 230 20.78 -19.19 -6.85
CA TYR A 230 21.70 -19.04 -7.98
C TYR A 230 21.08 -18.33 -9.18
N HIS A 231 19.75 -18.33 -9.31
CA HIS A 231 19.04 -17.78 -10.47
C HIS A 231 18.07 -16.63 -10.14
N ILE A 232 18.43 -15.77 -9.18
CA ILE A 232 17.61 -14.62 -8.81
C ILE A 232 17.77 -13.48 -9.84
N ASP A 233 16.66 -13.10 -10.48
CA ASP A 233 16.62 -11.84 -11.24
C ASP A 233 16.44 -10.65 -10.29
N TYR A 234 17.56 -10.08 -9.85
CA TYR A 234 17.57 -8.91 -8.99
C TYR A 234 16.93 -7.66 -9.62
N LYS A 235 16.86 -7.55 -10.96
CA LYS A 235 16.19 -6.43 -11.63
C LYS A 235 14.68 -6.54 -11.48
N ILE A 236 14.11 -7.73 -11.68
CA ILE A 236 12.68 -7.99 -11.46
C ILE A 236 12.33 -7.87 -9.98
N LEU A 237 13.15 -8.43 -9.07
CA LEU A 237 12.96 -8.28 -7.63
C LEU A 237 12.92 -6.80 -7.20
N HIS A 238 13.84 -5.98 -7.73
CA HIS A 238 13.86 -4.55 -7.43
C HIS A 238 12.62 -3.81 -7.99
N ARG A 239 12.18 -4.16 -9.19
CA ARG A 239 10.94 -3.64 -9.79
C ARG A 239 9.70 -4.05 -8.99
N LEU A 240 9.64 -5.29 -8.52
CA LEU A 240 8.58 -5.78 -7.64
C LEU A 240 8.54 -4.97 -6.35
N ARG A 241 9.66 -4.82 -5.65
CA ARG A 241 9.74 -3.99 -4.43
C ARG A 241 9.21 -2.58 -4.68
N THR A 242 9.60 -1.97 -5.80
CA THR A 242 9.12 -0.63 -6.19
C THR A 242 7.62 -0.63 -6.41
N ALA A 243 7.09 -1.65 -7.10
CA ALA A 243 5.66 -1.81 -7.36
C ALA A 243 4.85 -1.95 -6.06
N LEU A 244 5.27 -2.82 -5.14
CA LEU A 244 4.62 -3.04 -3.85
C LEU A 244 4.51 -1.76 -3.03
N VAL A 245 5.63 -1.05 -2.90
CA VAL A 245 5.67 0.21 -2.15
C VAL A 245 4.83 1.29 -2.83
N ARG A 246 4.83 1.35 -4.17
CA ARG A 246 4.01 2.32 -4.91
C ARG A 246 2.54 2.04 -4.81
N ILE A 247 2.11 0.79 -4.99
CA ILE A 247 0.70 0.42 -4.89
C ILE A 247 0.17 0.79 -3.50
N HIS A 248 0.93 0.47 -2.44
CA HIS A 248 0.55 0.84 -1.08
C HIS A 248 0.47 2.35 -0.89
N ALA A 249 1.50 3.09 -1.29
CA ALA A 249 1.54 4.54 -1.14
C ALA A 249 0.44 5.26 -1.95
N GLU A 250 0.21 4.82 -3.18
CA GLU A 250 -0.81 5.34 -4.09
C GLU A 250 -2.22 5.09 -3.53
N LYS A 251 -2.49 3.86 -3.07
CA LYS A 251 -3.72 3.52 -2.34
C LYS A 251 -3.94 4.47 -1.17
N GLN A 252 -2.93 4.67 -0.33
CA GLN A 252 -3.02 5.56 0.84
C GLN A 252 -3.27 7.01 0.42
N THR A 253 -2.63 7.52 -0.64
CA THR A 253 -2.90 8.88 -1.13
C THR A 253 -4.33 9.06 -1.64
N VAL A 254 -4.93 8.05 -2.29
CA VAL A 254 -6.33 8.10 -2.74
C VAL A 254 -7.25 8.19 -1.53
N VAL A 255 -7.11 7.27 -0.57
CA VAL A 255 -7.93 7.23 0.66
C VAL A 255 -7.83 8.56 1.42
N GLN A 256 -6.62 9.04 1.67
CA GLN A 256 -6.40 10.26 2.46
C GLN A 256 -6.91 11.51 1.72
N THR A 257 -6.76 11.58 0.38
CA THR A 257 -7.31 12.70 -0.41
C THR A 257 -8.83 12.75 -0.35
N ILE A 258 -9.50 11.60 -0.43
CA ILE A 258 -10.98 11.52 -0.33
C ILE A 258 -11.46 12.02 1.03
N LYS A 259 -10.79 11.60 2.11
CA LYS A 259 -11.07 12.06 3.48
C LYS A 259 -10.85 13.57 3.61
N PHE A 260 -9.73 14.07 3.12
CA PHE A 260 -9.40 15.48 3.13
C PHE A 260 -10.44 16.34 2.42
N LEU A 261 -10.86 15.92 1.21
CA LEU A 261 -11.91 16.61 0.45
C LEU A 261 -13.24 16.61 1.19
N ASN A 262 -13.64 15.50 1.78
CA ASN A 262 -14.90 15.44 2.53
C ASN A 262 -14.89 16.35 3.76
N ALA A 263 -13.79 16.40 4.50
CA ALA A 263 -13.63 17.33 5.61
C ALA A 263 -13.65 18.80 5.13
N GLY A 264 -13.03 19.09 3.99
CA GLY A 264 -13.04 20.42 3.36
C GLY A 264 -14.43 20.86 2.90
N ILE A 265 -15.21 19.95 2.30
CA ILE A 265 -16.60 20.17 1.87
C ILE A 265 -17.47 20.51 3.08
N GLN A 266 -17.37 19.73 4.16
CA GLN A 266 -18.14 19.98 5.39
C GLN A 266 -17.85 21.35 6.00
N LYS A 267 -16.59 21.81 5.91
CA LYS A 267 -16.14 23.09 6.46
C LYS A 267 -16.26 24.27 5.47
N LYS A 268 -16.80 24.06 4.26
CA LYS A 268 -16.81 25.06 3.16
C LYS A 268 -15.44 25.74 2.96
N ASN A 269 -14.37 24.97 3.04
CA ASN A 269 -13.02 25.52 3.05
C ASN A 269 -12.59 26.01 1.66
N GLU A 270 -12.69 27.31 1.42
CA GLU A 270 -12.38 27.92 0.12
C GLU A 270 -10.91 27.81 -0.29
N ILE A 271 -10.01 27.44 0.63
CA ILE A 271 -8.56 27.35 0.38
C ILE A 271 -8.20 26.07 -0.42
N VAL A 272 -9.08 25.07 -0.48
CA VAL A 272 -8.82 23.80 -1.16
C VAL A 272 -9.22 23.84 -2.64
N ASN A 273 -8.30 23.46 -3.52
CA ASN A 273 -8.52 23.25 -4.94
C ASN A 273 -9.06 21.83 -5.20
N SER A 274 -10.38 21.66 -5.06
CA SER A 274 -11.05 20.36 -5.26
C SER A 274 -10.88 19.80 -6.67
N LYS A 275 -10.75 20.65 -7.71
CA LYS A 275 -10.50 20.21 -9.08
C LYS A 275 -9.15 19.49 -9.20
N ARG A 276 -8.10 20.07 -8.61
CA ARG A 276 -6.76 19.46 -8.57
C ARG A 276 -6.76 18.13 -7.82
N ALA A 277 -7.48 18.06 -6.71
CA ALA A 277 -7.60 16.83 -5.92
C ALA A 277 -8.34 15.71 -6.66
N ILE A 278 -9.47 16.01 -7.31
CA ILE A 278 -10.20 15.03 -8.13
C ILE A 278 -9.33 14.56 -9.31
N ALA A 279 -8.64 15.47 -9.98
CA ALA A 279 -7.72 15.12 -11.06
C ALA A 279 -6.58 14.20 -10.59
N TYR A 280 -6.01 14.47 -9.41
CA TYR A 280 -5.00 13.62 -8.80
C TYR A 280 -5.54 12.21 -8.49
N ILE A 281 -6.72 12.13 -7.85
CA ILE A 281 -7.36 10.83 -7.53
C ILE A 281 -7.53 10.01 -8.82
N LYS A 282 -8.09 10.60 -9.88
CA LYS A 282 -8.24 9.91 -11.19
C LYS A 282 -6.93 9.40 -11.74
N ALA A 283 -5.90 10.26 -11.74
CA ALA A 283 -4.59 9.90 -12.28
C ALA A 283 -3.96 8.72 -11.51
N VAL A 284 -4.13 8.67 -10.19
CA VAL A 284 -3.64 7.57 -9.36
C VAL A 284 -4.47 6.31 -9.54
N GLN A 285 -5.80 6.40 -9.55
CA GLN A 285 -6.69 5.26 -9.81
C GLN A 285 -6.40 4.64 -11.18
N TYR A 286 -6.25 5.45 -12.23
CA TYR A 286 -5.88 4.99 -13.56
C TYR A 286 -4.57 4.20 -13.55
N LYS A 287 -3.55 4.68 -12.81
CA LYS A 287 -2.26 3.98 -12.64
C LYS A 287 -2.42 2.65 -11.90
N LEU A 288 -3.26 2.59 -10.87
CA LEU A 288 -3.51 1.37 -10.09
C LEU A 288 -4.31 0.33 -10.88
N LEU A 289 -5.13 0.76 -11.84
CA LEU A 289 -5.93 -0.10 -12.71
C LEU A 289 -5.15 -0.61 -13.94
N GLN A 290 -3.90 -0.18 -14.14
CA GLN A 290 -3.09 -0.69 -15.25
C GLN A 290 -2.72 -2.15 -15.02
N PRO A 291 -2.88 -3.04 -16.02
CA PRO A 291 -2.58 -4.45 -15.86
C PRO A 291 -1.09 -4.73 -15.63
N ASN A 292 -0.21 -3.85 -16.12
CA ASN A 292 1.23 -3.95 -15.97
C ASN A 292 1.85 -2.59 -15.69
N ARG A 293 2.71 -2.50 -14.67
CA ARG A 293 3.62 -1.37 -14.44
C ARG A 293 4.93 -1.89 -13.90
N PHE A 294 6.00 -1.14 -14.16
CA PHE A 294 7.36 -1.51 -13.77
C PHE A 294 7.83 -2.84 -14.38
N GLY A 295 7.17 -3.34 -15.43
CA GLY A 295 7.41 -4.66 -16.00
C GLY A 295 6.86 -5.82 -15.16
N ILE A 296 5.95 -5.54 -14.22
CA ILE A 296 5.32 -6.51 -13.33
C ILE A 296 3.81 -6.50 -13.60
N GLY A 297 3.21 -7.69 -13.74
CA GLY A 297 1.75 -7.85 -13.76
C GLY A 297 1.16 -7.42 -12.42
N GLN A 298 0.35 -6.37 -12.41
CA GLN A 298 -0.08 -5.72 -11.17
C GLN A 298 -1.36 -6.30 -10.56
N ASN A 299 -2.23 -6.94 -11.36
CA ASN A 299 -3.58 -7.30 -10.91
C ASN A 299 -3.59 -8.10 -9.59
N PRO A 300 -2.83 -9.22 -9.42
CA PRO A 300 -2.88 -9.98 -8.17
C PRO A 300 -2.41 -9.16 -6.96
N ILE A 301 -1.41 -8.31 -7.18
CA ILE A 301 -0.82 -7.45 -6.14
C ILE A 301 -1.81 -6.35 -5.73
N VAL A 302 -2.42 -5.66 -6.70
CA VAL A 302 -3.40 -4.60 -6.44
C VAL A 302 -4.64 -5.20 -5.78
N ASN A 303 -5.17 -6.31 -6.27
CA ASN A 303 -6.31 -6.98 -5.66
C ASN A 303 -6.01 -7.31 -4.19
N MET A 304 -4.91 -8.00 -3.91
CA MET A 304 -4.52 -8.34 -2.54
C MET A 304 -4.33 -7.09 -1.67
N ALA A 305 -3.67 -6.05 -2.19
CA ALA A 305 -3.45 -4.81 -1.46
C ALA A 305 -4.76 -4.15 -1.03
N PHE A 306 -5.82 -4.17 -1.86
CA PHE A 306 -7.11 -3.57 -1.54
C PHE A 306 -8.00 -4.51 -0.72
N ASP A 307 -8.04 -5.79 -1.06
CA ASP A 307 -8.94 -6.79 -0.46
C ASP A 307 -8.54 -7.17 0.98
N ALA A 308 -7.28 -6.99 1.36
CA ALA A 308 -6.77 -7.26 2.71
C ALA A 308 -7.12 -6.17 3.75
N ASP A 309 -7.51 -4.98 3.30
CA ASP A 309 -7.87 -3.87 4.20
C ASP A 309 -9.37 -3.61 4.17
N ASN A 310 -10.06 -4.09 5.20
CA ASN A 310 -11.46 -3.74 5.45
C ASN A 310 -11.61 -2.45 6.28
N ASP A 311 -10.51 -1.97 6.87
CA ASP A 311 -10.43 -0.78 7.69
C ASP A 311 -9.29 0.10 7.16
N PHE A 312 -9.65 1.29 6.66
CA PHE A 312 -8.73 2.27 6.11
C PHE A 312 -8.60 3.43 7.09
N ASN A 313 -7.83 3.28 8.16
CA ASN A 313 -7.68 4.30 9.22
C ASN A 313 -9.03 4.72 9.85
N GLY A 314 -9.81 3.76 10.37
CA GLY A 314 -11.07 3.97 11.08
C GLY A 314 -12.29 4.17 10.19
N PHE A 315 -12.16 3.96 8.88
CA PHE A 315 -13.25 4.06 7.91
C PHE A 315 -13.31 2.77 7.11
N ASN A 316 -14.49 2.17 7.06
CA ASN A 316 -14.73 1.00 6.24
C ASN A 316 -15.00 1.41 4.78
N TRP A 317 -15.21 0.42 3.92
CA TRP A 317 -15.60 0.66 2.53
C TRP A 317 -16.85 1.55 2.42
N GLU A 318 -17.96 1.22 3.08
CA GLU A 318 -19.21 2.01 2.96
C GLU A 318 -19.04 3.48 3.32
N ASP A 319 -18.19 3.79 4.32
CA ASP A 319 -17.87 5.18 4.65
C ASP A 319 -17.17 5.90 3.49
N LEU A 320 -16.14 5.25 2.92
CA LEU A 320 -15.42 5.79 1.76
C LEU A 320 -16.31 5.87 0.51
N LYS A 321 -17.25 4.94 0.35
CA LYS A 321 -18.27 4.97 -0.72
C LYS A 321 -19.11 6.23 -0.63
N GLY A 322 -19.73 6.47 0.53
CA GLY A 322 -20.55 7.65 0.75
C GLY A 322 -19.76 8.96 0.59
N MET A 323 -18.47 8.96 0.93
CA MET A 323 -17.56 10.07 0.68
C MET A 323 -17.30 10.33 -0.80
N VAL A 324 -17.12 9.28 -1.60
CA VAL A 324 -16.87 9.37 -3.05
C VAL A 324 -18.15 9.68 -3.82
N GLU A 325 -19.30 9.22 -3.35
CA GLU A 325 -20.60 9.53 -3.94
C GLU A 325 -20.91 11.03 -3.93
N LYS A 326 -20.43 11.74 -2.90
CA LYS A 326 -20.51 13.21 -2.78
C LYS A 326 -19.60 13.94 -3.77
N LEU A 327 -18.58 13.29 -4.32
CA LEU A 327 -17.76 13.86 -5.37
C LEU A 327 -18.60 13.86 -6.66
N ALA A 328 -18.79 15.03 -7.28
CA ALA A 328 -19.56 15.18 -8.52
C ALA A 328 -18.78 14.68 -9.76
N ASP A 329 -18.13 13.51 -9.67
CA ASP A 329 -17.32 12.95 -10.76
C ASP A 329 -17.59 11.44 -10.98
N ARG A 330 -18.12 11.11 -12.17
CA ARG A 330 -18.51 9.73 -12.51
C ARG A 330 -17.33 8.76 -12.68
N TYR A 331 -16.18 9.25 -13.16
CA TYR A 331 -15.03 8.40 -13.45
C TYR A 331 -14.32 8.00 -12.17
N THR A 332 -14.15 8.95 -11.25
CA THR A 332 -13.64 8.67 -9.91
C THR A 332 -14.51 7.64 -9.19
N LYS A 333 -15.84 7.71 -9.32
CA LYS A 333 -16.76 6.71 -8.76
C LYS A 333 -16.55 5.32 -9.36
N SER A 334 -16.58 5.19 -10.69
CA SER A 334 -16.38 3.91 -11.39
C SER A 334 -15.06 3.24 -10.99
N ASP A 335 -13.97 3.99 -11.08
CA ASP A 335 -12.63 3.45 -10.81
C ASP A 335 -12.42 3.14 -9.33
N PHE A 336 -13.06 3.91 -8.44
CA PHE A 336 -13.11 3.59 -7.03
C PHE A 336 -13.76 2.24 -6.79
N LYS A 337 -14.97 2.01 -7.32
CA LYS A 337 -15.67 0.72 -7.14
C LYS A 337 -14.84 -0.45 -7.65
N LYS A 338 -14.16 -0.30 -8.79
CA LYS A 338 -13.29 -1.36 -9.35
C LYS A 338 -12.11 -1.71 -8.44
N LEU A 339 -11.52 -0.73 -7.77
CA LEU A 339 -10.38 -0.96 -6.87
C LEU A 339 -10.80 -1.53 -5.51
N PHE A 340 -11.86 -0.99 -4.92
CA PHE A 340 -12.25 -1.27 -3.53
C PHE A 340 -13.28 -2.38 -3.36
N THR A 341 -14.01 -2.77 -4.42
CA THR A 341 -14.87 -3.96 -4.35
C THR A 341 -13.99 -5.19 -4.20
N LYS A 342 -14.19 -5.93 -3.11
CA LYS A 342 -13.54 -7.22 -2.87
C LYS A 342 -14.16 -8.30 -3.75
N VAL A 343 -13.32 -9.08 -4.43
CA VAL A 343 -13.75 -10.23 -5.23
C VAL A 343 -13.02 -11.48 -4.75
N ASP A 344 -13.78 -12.42 -4.18
CA ASP A 344 -13.30 -13.75 -3.82
C ASP A 344 -13.21 -14.65 -5.06
N PHE A 345 -12.10 -14.54 -5.78
CA PHE A 345 -11.82 -15.39 -6.95
C PHE A 345 -11.68 -16.86 -6.60
N LYS A 346 -11.28 -17.20 -5.37
CA LYS A 346 -11.18 -18.60 -4.92
C LYS A 346 -12.58 -19.21 -4.81
N PHE A 347 -13.49 -18.53 -4.13
CA PHE A 347 -14.89 -18.91 -4.05
C PHE A 347 -15.51 -19.09 -5.45
N ILE A 348 -15.28 -18.13 -6.35
CA ILE A 348 -15.77 -18.21 -7.74
C ILE A 348 -15.19 -19.44 -8.46
N GLY A 349 -13.87 -19.65 -8.35
CA GLY A 349 -13.15 -20.74 -8.97
C GLY A 349 -13.56 -22.13 -8.48
N GLU A 350 -14.04 -22.25 -7.24
CA GLU A 350 -14.55 -23.50 -6.67
C GLU A 350 -16.03 -23.71 -7.01
N LYS A 351 -16.85 -22.67 -6.88
CA LYS A 351 -18.32 -22.79 -6.93
C LYS A 351 -18.89 -22.80 -8.33
N ILE A 352 -18.35 -22.01 -9.27
CA ILE A 352 -18.84 -22.03 -10.66
C ILE A 352 -18.70 -23.42 -11.28
N PRO A 353 -17.54 -24.10 -11.22
CA PRO A 353 -17.41 -25.47 -11.76
C PRO A 353 -18.36 -26.47 -11.10
N GLU A 354 -18.54 -26.39 -9.77
CA GLU A 354 -19.49 -27.24 -9.03
C GLU A 354 -20.92 -27.07 -9.57
N ALA A 355 -21.36 -25.82 -9.74
CA ALA A 355 -22.71 -25.52 -10.23
C ALA A 355 -22.90 -25.90 -11.71
N LEU A 356 -21.87 -25.73 -12.55
CA LEU A 356 -21.88 -26.19 -13.94
C LEU A 356 -22.01 -27.71 -14.03
N LYS A 357 -21.26 -28.47 -13.22
CA LYS A 357 -21.30 -29.94 -13.20
C LYS A 357 -22.66 -30.47 -12.75
N ASN A 358 -23.33 -29.75 -11.85
CA ASN A 358 -24.65 -30.13 -11.33
C ASN A 358 -25.81 -29.71 -12.25
N GLY A 359 -25.54 -29.17 -13.44
CA GLY A 359 -26.58 -28.78 -14.40
C GLY A 359 -27.47 -27.64 -13.91
N MET A 360 -26.95 -26.75 -13.06
CA MET A 360 -27.75 -25.73 -12.38
C MET A 360 -28.01 -24.46 -13.22
N PHE A 361 -27.57 -24.46 -14.47
CA PHE A 361 -27.60 -23.33 -15.40
C PHE A 361 -28.20 -23.75 -16.74
N ASN A 362 -28.94 -22.83 -17.38
CA ASN A 362 -29.36 -23.00 -18.77
C ASN A 362 -28.20 -22.72 -19.75
N ASP A 363 -28.36 -23.06 -21.04
CA ASP A 363 -27.30 -22.92 -22.05
C ASP A 363 -26.71 -21.50 -22.15
N GLN A 364 -27.56 -20.48 -22.03
CA GLN A 364 -27.11 -19.09 -22.05
C GLN A 364 -26.29 -18.74 -20.81
N GLN A 365 -26.73 -19.18 -19.62
CA GLN A 365 -26.01 -18.99 -18.37
C GLN A 365 -24.69 -19.77 -18.33
N ILE A 366 -24.63 -20.98 -18.91
CA ILE A 366 -23.41 -21.78 -18.99
C ILE A 366 -22.30 -21.01 -19.70
N CYS A 367 -22.61 -20.37 -20.83
CA CYS A 367 -21.65 -19.55 -21.57
C CYS A 367 -21.12 -18.39 -20.72
N GLU A 368 -22.01 -17.65 -20.05
CA GLU A 368 -21.65 -16.50 -19.21
C GLU A 368 -20.85 -16.92 -17.95
N MET A 369 -21.23 -18.02 -17.30
CA MET A 369 -20.52 -18.58 -16.13
C MET A 369 -19.12 -19.08 -16.50
N THR A 370 -18.99 -19.74 -17.65
CA THR A 370 -17.69 -20.19 -18.17
C THR A 370 -16.79 -18.98 -18.41
N LYS A 371 -17.34 -17.90 -18.98
CA LYS A 371 -16.56 -16.68 -19.20
C LYS A 371 -16.15 -15.99 -17.90
N LEU A 372 -17.04 -15.96 -16.91
CA LEU A 372 -16.71 -15.45 -15.56
C LEU A 372 -15.59 -16.27 -14.91
N LEU A 373 -15.62 -17.59 -15.05
CA LEU A 373 -14.58 -18.48 -14.52
C LEU A 373 -13.22 -18.19 -15.17
N GLU A 374 -13.16 -18.03 -16.50
CA GLU A 374 -11.93 -17.62 -17.19
C GLU A 374 -11.38 -16.30 -16.65
N LEU A 375 -12.26 -15.29 -16.50
CA LEU A 375 -11.86 -13.97 -15.99
C LEU A 375 -11.41 -14.02 -14.53
N ALA A 376 -12.01 -14.90 -13.72
CA ALA A 376 -11.60 -15.14 -12.34
C ALA A 376 -10.22 -15.80 -12.27
N GLN A 377 -9.94 -16.77 -13.15
CA GLN A 377 -8.64 -17.43 -13.27
C GLN A 377 -7.56 -16.47 -13.77
N GLU A 378 -7.90 -15.51 -14.65
CA GLU A 378 -6.99 -14.41 -15.03
C GLU A 378 -6.65 -13.48 -13.84
N GLY A 379 -7.43 -13.50 -12.75
CA GLY A 379 -7.30 -12.59 -11.61
C GLY A 379 -7.54 -11.12 -11.98
N ASN A 380 -8.15 -10.84 -13.14
CA ASN A 380 -8.36 -9.48 -13.64
C ASN A 380 -9.68 -8.92 -13.13
N LYS A 381 -9.64 -8.34 -11.92
CA LYS A 381 -10.80 -7.74 -11.24
C LYS A 381 -11.54 -6.71 -12.08
N VAL A 382 -10.82 -5.90 -12.86
CA VAL A 382 -11.42 -4.89 -13.73
C VAL A 382 -12.26 -5.52 -14.83
N LYS A 383 -11.68 -6.47 -15.57
CA LYS A 383 -12.41 -7.19 -16.62
C LYS A 383 -13.59 -7.95 -16.04
N PHE A 384 -13.39 -8.62 -14.90
CA PHE A 384 -14.41 -9.40 -14.21
C PHE A 384 -15.62 -8.54 -13.82
N LEU A 385 -15.39 -7.43 -13.12
CA LEU A 385 -16.49 -6.54 -12.69
C LEU A 385 -17.18 -5.86 -13.87
N ASN A 386 -16.43 -5.42 -14.89
CA ASN A 386 -17.03 -4.86 -16.11
C ASN A 386 -17.91 -5.90 -16.84
N TYR A 387 -17.49 -7.17 -16.85
CA TYR A 387 -18.25 -8.25 -17.48
C TYR A 387 -19.57 -8.50 -16.75
N ILE A 388 -19.52 -8.54 -15.42
CA ILE A 388 -20.70 -8.67 -14.56
C ILE A 388 -21.68 -7.51 -14.83
N GLU A 389 -21.19 -6.27 -14.80
CA GLU A 389 -22.03 -5.08 -15.01
C GLU A 389 -22.72 -5.09 -16.38
N LYS A 390 -21.98 -5.47 -17.43
CA LYS A 390 -22.51 -5.51 -18.80
C LYS A 390 -23.53 -6.64 -19.02
N ASN A 391 -23.36 -7.78 -18.36
CA ASN A 391 -24.14 -8.99 -18.61
C ASN A 391 -25.11 -9.36 -17.48
N TRP A 392 -25.30 -8.49 -16.47
CA TRP A 392 -26.13 -8.77 -15.30
C TRP A 392 -27.50 -9.33 -15.65
N VAL A 393 -28.22 -8.74 -16.61
CA VAL A 393 -29.56 -9.21 -17.01
C VAL A 393 -29.51 -10.69 -17.39
N LYS A 394 -28.55 -11.09 -18.23
CA LYS A 394 -28.36 -12.49 -18.64
C LYS A 394 -27.93 -13.40 -17.50
N LEU A 395 -27.13 -12.87 -16.56
CA LEU A 395 -26.72 -13.58 -15.35
C LEU A 395 -27.89 -13.77 -14.36
N SER A 396 -28.92 -12.91 -14.43
CA SER A 396 -30.06 -12.86 -13.50
C SER A 396 -31.35 -13.50 -14.01
N GLU A 397 -31.50 -13.71 -15.32
CA GLU A 397 -32.73 -14.25 -15.91
C GLU A 397 -32.90 -15.75 -15.60
N LYS A 398 -34.01 -16.07 -14.92
CA LYS A 398 -34.54 -17.40 -14.54
C LYS A 398 -33.61 -18.26 -13.66
N VAL A 399 -33.92 -18.16 -12.36
CA VAL A 399 -33.71 -19.05 -11.19
C VAL A 399 -32.62 -20.11 -11.31
N PHE A 400 -31.55 -19.86 -10.56
CA PHE A 400 -30.58 -20.82 -10.07
C PHE A 400 -31.31 -21.95 -9.30
N VAL A 401 -31.43 -23.15 -9.90
CA VAL A 401 -32.14 -24.26 -9.27
C VAL A 401 -31.16 -25.07 -8.41
N GLY A 402 -31.04 -24.71 -7.12
CA GLY A 402 -30.36 -25.50 -6.09
C GLY A 402 -29.39 -24.70 -5.20
N ALA A 403 -28.97 -25.28 -4.07
CA ALA A 403 -28.29 -24.54 -3.00
C ALA A 403 -26.99 -23.84 -3.45
N SER A 404 -26.09 -24.55 -4.17
CA SER A 404 -24.82 -23.97 -4.63
C SER A 404 -25.03 -22.85 -5.66
N SER A 405 -26.04 -22.98 -6.53
CA SER A 405 -26.36 -21.97 -7.53
C SER A 405 -26.99 -20.72 -6.89
N THR A 406 -27.83 -20.88 -5.87
CA THR A 406 -28.34 -19.76 -5.06
C THR A 406 -27.23 -18.98 -4.37
N ILE A 407 -26.24 -19.64 -3.77
CA ILE A 407 -25.13 -18.95 -3.10
C ILE A 407 -24.28 -18.16 -4.11
N ILE A 408 -24.01 -18.72 -5.30
CA ILE A 408 -23.30 -17.99 -6.36
C ILE A 408 -24.12 -16.79 -6.83
N ALA A 409 -25.43 -16.97 -7.02
CA ALA A 409 -26.34 -15.91 -7.42
C ALA A 409 -26.36 -14.76 -6.41
N GLU A 410 -26.51 -15.07 -5.12
CA GLU A 410 -26.48 -14.10 -4.03
C GLU A 410 -25.14 -13.37 -3.97
N TYR A 411 -24.04 -14.10 -4.15
CA TYR A 411 -22.71 -13.51 -4.18
C TYR A 411 -22.51 -12.57 -5.39
N LEU A 412 -22.89 -13.01 -6.59
CA LEU A 412 -22.82 -12.18 -7.80
C LEU A 412 -23.76 -10.98 -7.72
N LEU A 413 -24.98 -11.15 -7.20
CA LEU A 413 -25.93 -10.06 -6.93
C LEU A 413 -25.33 -9.07 -5.92
N ALA A 414 -24.70 -9.55 -4.85
CA ALA A 414 -24.03 -8.69 -3.88
C ALA A 414 -22.86 -7.91 -4.51
N LEU A 415 -22.10 -8.53 -5.42
CA LEU A 415 -21.08 -7.83 -6.20
C LEU A 415 -21.68 -6.76 -7.09
N ILE A 416 -22.82 -7.05 -7.72
CA ILE A 416 -23.52 -6.11 -8.61
C ILE A 416 -24.07 -4.93 -7.83
N LEU A 417 -24.71 -5.15 -6.69
CA LEU A 417 -25.18 -4.08 -5.82
C LEU A 417 -24.03 -3.21 -5.29
N ARG A 418 -22.81 -3.75 -5.23
CA ARG A 418 -21.60 -3.01 -4.86
C ARG A 418 -20.98 -2.25 -6.04
N THR A 419 -21.15 -2.72 -7.27
CA THR A 419 -20.59 -2.09 -8.48
C THR A 419 -21.55 -1.15 -9.22
N ALA A 420 -22.85 -1.45 -9.24
CA ALA A 420 -23.94 -0.57 -9.69
C ALA A 420 -24.03 0.65 -8.78
#